data_AF-A0A7J0H6P5-F1
#
_entry.id   AF-A0A7J0H6P5-F1
#
_cell.length_a   1.000
_cell.length_b   1.000
_cell.length_c   1.000
_cell.angle_alpha   90.00
_cell.angle_beta   90.00
_cell.angle_gamma   90.00
#
_symmetry.space_group_name_H-M   'P 1'
#
loop_
_entity.id
_entity.type
_entity.pdbx_description
1 polymer ?
#
loop_
_entity_poly.entity_id
_entity_poly.type
_entity_poly.pdbx_seq_one_letter_code
_entity_poly.pdbx_strand_id
1 'polypeptide(L)' 'MKRPRLTCLPIDLLAHIFALITCFKDLAQASGVCRKWKQAVKQSMARRERLSFAGWKMDDDSTTRLVLHAYNLKELDM' A
#
# COMPACT_ATOMS: atom_id res chain seq x y z
N MET A 1 11.00 -26.83 -11.60
CA MET A 1 11.03 -25.74 -10.58
C MET A 1 9.66 -25.06 -10.52
N LYS A 2 8.88 -25.26 -9.44
CA LYS A 2 7.62 -24.51 -9.22
C LYS A 2 8.00 -23.10 -8.74
N ARG A 3 7.81 -22.08 -9.58
CA ARG A 3 7.96 -20.67 -9.15
C ARG A 3 6.96 -20.42 -8.00
N PRO A 4 7.36 -19.72 -6.92
CA PRO A 4 6.43 -19.38 -5.85
C PRO A 4 5.29 -18.55 -6.42
N ARG A 5 4.05 -19.04 -6.30
CA ARG A 5 2.86 -18.37 -6.85
C ARG A 5 2.39 -17.29 -5.87
N LEU A 6 3.15 -16.20 -5.75
CA LEU A 6 2.65 -14.96 -5.13
C LEU A 6 1.38 -14.45 -5.83
N THR A 7 1.13 -14.89 -7.07
CA THR A 7 -0.09 -14.63 -7.84
C THR A 7 -1.32 -15.37 -7.30
N CYS A 8 -1.15 -16.48 -6.57
CA CYS A 8 -2.25 -17.29 -6.02
C CYS A 8 -2.73 -16.81 -4.65
N LEU A 9 -2.08 -15.83 -4.02
CA LEU A 9 -2.49 -15.37 -2.71
C LEU A 9 -3.88 -14.73 -2.78
N PRO A 10 -4.85 -15.11 -1.93
CA PRO A 10 -6.09 -14.36 -1.76
C PRO A 10 -5.82 -12.87 -1.54
N ILE A 11 -6.70 -12.03 -2.07
CA ILE A 11 -6.49 -10.57 -2.03
C ILE A 11 -6.44 -10.04 -0.60
N ASP A 12 -7.23 -10.62 0.31
CA ASP A 12 -7.29 -10.21 1.71
C ASP A 12 -5.98 -10.50 2.46
N LEU A 13 -5.32 -11.63 2.14
CA LEU A 13 -4.00 -11.96 2.69
C LEU A 13 -2.93 -11.03 2.13
N LEU A 14 -3.00 -10.70 0.84
CA LEU A 14 -2.08 -9.74 0.23
C LEU A 14 -2.25 -8.34 0.83
N ALA A 15 -3.48 -7.91 1.07
CA ALA A 15 -3.80 -6.65 1.72
C ALA A 15 -3.33 -6.63 3.18
N HIS A 16 -3.45 -7.75 3.90
CA HIS A 16 -2.92 -7.87 5.26
C HIS A 16 -1.39 -7.76 5.29
N ILE A 17 -0.68 -8.43 4.37
CA ILE A 17 0.79 -8.31 4.25
C ILE A 17 1.18 -6.86 3.96
N PHE A 18 0.50 -6.20 3.02
CA PHE A 18 0.77 -4.79 2.71
C PHE A 18 0.46 -3.85 3.88
N ALA A 19 -0.51 -4.17 4.74
CA ALA A 19 -0.77 -3.39 5.93
C ALA A 19 0.44 -3.37 6.89
N LEU A 20 1.28 -4.43 6.88
CA LEU A 20 2.51 -4.52 7.68
C LEU A 20 3.69 -3.72 7.09
N ILE A 21 3.64 -3.32 5.81
CA ILE A 21 4.73 -2.58 5.15
C ILE A 21 4.65 -1.10 5.54
N THR A 22 5.47 -0.66 6.49
CA THR A 22 5.50 0.76 6.92
C THR A 22 6.07 1.70 5.85
N CYS A 23 6.88 1.19 4.92
CA CYS A 23 7.51 1.95 3.84
C CYS A 23 6.51 2.25 2.69
N PHE A 24 6.22 3.54 2.47
CA PHE A 24 5.31 3.97 1.41
C PHE A 24 5.87 3.80 0.00
N LYS A 25 7.19 3.94 -0.17
CA LYS A 25 7.84 3.69 -1.44
C LYS A 25 7.59 2.25 -1.89
N ASP A 26 7.70 1.30 -0.95
CA ASP A 26 7.48 -0.12 -1.25
C ASP A 26 6.02 -0.40 -1.59
N LEU A 27 5.07 0.26 -0.92
CA LEU A 27 3.64 0.16 -1.26
C LEU A 27 3.30 0.79 -2.62
N ALA A 28 3.88 1.95 -2.93
CA ALA A 28 3.72 2.60 -4.23
C ALA A 28 4.27 1.71 -5.37
N GLN A 29 5.48 1.17 -5.20
CA GLN A 29 6.08 0.22 -6.14
C GLN A 29 5.25 -1.06 -6.27
N ALA A 30 4.77 -1.62 -5.15
CA ALA A 30 3.89 -2.79 -5.13
C ALA A 30 2.59 -2.53 -5.91
N SER A 31 2.01 -1.33 -5.79
CA SER A 31 0.79 -0.96 -6.52
C SER A 31 0.98 -0.92 -8.05
N GLY A 32 2.21 -0.76 -8.52
CA GLY A 32 2.59 -0.76 -9.94
C GLY A 32 2.80 -2.14 -10.55
N VAL A 33 2.94 -3.21 -9.75
CA VAL A 33 3.31 -4.55 -10.24
C VAL A 33 2.21 -5.19 -11.09
N CYS A 34 0.97 -5.22 -10.58
CA CYS A 34 -0.19 -5.70 -11.34
C CYS A 34 -1.50 -5.19 -10.72
N ARG A 35 -2.61 -5.33 -11.45
CA ARG A 35 -3.94 -4.88 -10.99
C ARG A 35 -4.35 -5.48 -9.63
N LYS A 36 -3.98 -6.73 -9.38
CA LYS A 36 -4.27 -7.42 -8.11
C LYS A 36 -3.52 -6.79 -6.93
N TRP A 37 -2.24 -6.47 -7.12
CA TRP A 37 -1.44 -5.81 -6.10
C TRP A 37 -1.91 -4.39 -5.86
N LYS A 38 -2.28 -3.66 -6.93
CA LYS A 38 -2.93 -2.35 -6.82
C LYS A 38 -4.17 -2.40 -5.93
N GLN A 39 -5.04 -3.38 -6.13
CA GLN A 39 -6.26 -3.51 -5.33
C GLN A 39 -5.97 -3.92 -3.86
N ALA A 40 -5.00 -4.81 -3.64
CA ALA A 40 -4.59 -5.18 -2.29
C ALA A 40 -3.95 -4.00 -1.52
N VAL A 41 -3.14 -3.15 -2.19
CA VAL A 41 -2.60 -1.94 -1.58
C VAL A 41 -3.74 -1.02 -1.16
N LYS A 42 -4.75 -0.81 -2.00
CA LYS A 42 -5.94 -0.02 -1.62
C LYS A 42 -6.65 -0.56 -0.38
N GLN A 43 -6.91 -1.87 -0.34
CA GLN A 43 -7.53 -2.51 0.83
C GLN A 43 -6.66 -2.45 2.09
N SER A 44 -5.33 -2.47 1.94
CA SER A 44 -4.42 -2.28 3.07
C SER A 44 -4.47 -0.86 3.62
N MET A 45 -4.57 0.14 2.74
CA MET A 45 -4.63 1.56 3.10
C MET A 45 -5.94 1.92 3.76
N ALA A 46 -7.03 1.34 3.27
CA ALA A 46 -8.35 1.43 3.88
C ALA A 46 -8.37 1.06 5.37
N ARG A 47 -7.44 0.22 5.85
CA ARG A 47 -7.37 -0.22 7.25
C ARG A 47 -6.40 0.60 8.11
N ARG A 48 -5.68 1.57 7.53
CA ARG A 48 -4.71 2.37 8.28
C ARG A 48 -5.34 3.61 8.89
N GLU A 49 -5.08 3.79 10.18
CA GLU A 49 -5.51 4.97 10.93
C GLU A 49 -4.40 6.03 11.05
N ARG A 50 -3.14 5.67 10.80
CA ARG A 50 -1.99 6.58 10.91
C ARG A 50 -1.07 6.41 9.69
N LEU A 51 -0.57 7.52 9.15
CA LEU A 51 0.44 7.57 8.09
C LEU A 51 1.48 8.64 8.45
N SER A 52 2.74 8.41 8.09
CA SER A 52 3.83 9.37 8.24
C SER A 52 4.66 9.41 6.96
N PHE A 53 4.83 10.61 6.40
CA PHE A 53 5.72 10.93 5.30
C PHE A 53 6.97 11.70 5.77
N ALA A 54 7.13 11.92 7.08
CA ALA A 54 8.21 12.72 7.63
C ALA A 54 9.59 12.16 7.26
N GLY A 55 10.39 12.97 6.58
CA GLY A 55 11.73 12.60 6.08
C GLY A 55 11.76 11.93 4.72
N TRP A 56 10.63 11.88 3.99
CA TRP A 56 10.55 11.23 2.67
C TRP A 56 10.43 12.28 1.56
N LYS A 57 11.26 12.13 0.51
CA LYS A 57 11.15 12.94 -0.71
C LYS A 57 10.29 12.16 -1.72
N MET A 58 8.98 12.43 -1.72
CA MET A 58 8.00 11.75 -2.58
C MET A 58 7.34 12.75 -3.55
N ASP A 59 6.93 12.30 -4.72
CA ASP A 59 6.17 13.10 -5.68
C ASP A 59 4.69 13.22 -5.27
N ASP A 60 4.12 14.41 -5.43
CA ASP A 60 2.76 14.73 -4.99
C ASP A 60 1.70 13.77 -5.58
N ASP A 61 1.92 13.29 -6.80
CA ASP A 61 1.04 12.37 -7.52
C ASP A 61 1.00 10.97 -6.86
N SER A 62 2.15 10.44 -6.42
CA SER A 62 2.19 9.18 -5.67
C SER A 62 1.62 9.31 -4.26
N THR A 63 1.89 10.42 -3.58
CA THR A 63 1.30 10.73 -2.27
C THR A 63 -0.22 10.83 -2.36
N THR A 64 -0.73 11.57 -3.35
CA THR A 64 -2.17 11.76 -3.58
C THR A 64 -2.87 10.42 -3.79
N ARG A 65 -2.31 9.53 -4.61
CA ARG A 65 -2.88 8.20 -4.84
C ARG A 65 -3.00 7.36 -3.56
N LEU A 66 -2.02 7.45 -2.66
CA LEU A 66 -2.01 6.68 -1.41
C LEU A 66 -2.99 7.26 -0.40
N VAL A 67 -2.97 8.58 -0.20
CA VAL A 67 -3.86 9.28 0.74
C VAL A 67 -5.33 9.11 0.34
N LEU A 68 -5.65 9.18 -0.95
CA LEU A 68 -7.01 8.94 -1.47
C LEU A 68 -7.57 7.54 -1.12
N HIS A 69 -6.70 6.57 -0.82
CA HIS A 69 -7.10 5.20 -0.49
C HIS A 69 -7.09 4.91 1.02
N ALA A 70 -6.61 5.84 1.85
CA ALA A 70 -6.60 5.75 3.30
C ALA A 70 -7.77 6.51 3.91
N TYR A 71 -9.01 6.09 3.63
CA TYR A 71 -10.21 6.82 4.09
C TYR A 71 -10.47 6.75 5.61
N ASN A 72 -9.84 5.80 6.32
CA ASN A 72 -9.90 5.69 7.79
C ASN A 72 -8.75 6.41 8.49
N LEU A 73 -8.01 7.25 7.77
CA LEU A 73 -6.86 7.98 8.28
C LEU A 73 -7.28 9.01 9.34
N LYS A 74 -6.71 8.88 10.54
CA LYS A 74 -6.90 9.80 11.68
C LYS A 74 -5.69 10.70 11.90
N GLU A 75 -4.49 10.19 11.62
CA GLU A 75 -3.26 10.94 11.80
C GLU A 75 -2.40 10.90 10.55
N LEU A 76 -2.03 12.08 10.06
CA LEU A 76 -1.12 12.26 8.95
C LEU A 76 0.06 13.12 9.42
N ASP A 77 1.23 12.50 9.44
CA ASP A 77 2.51 13.17 9.63
C ASP A 77 3.16 13.36 8.26
N MET A 78 3.73 14.54 7.98
CA MET A 78 4.24 14.91 6.66
C MET A 78 5.74 15.15 6.65
#